data_AF-A0A137S1L1-F1
#
_entry.id   AF-A0A137S1L1-F1
#
_cell.length_a   1.000
_cell.length_b   1.000
_cell.length_c   1.000
_cell.angle_alpha   90.00
_cell.angle_beta   90.00
_cell.angle_gamma   90.00
#
_symmetry.space_group_name_H-M   'P 1'
#
loop_
_entity.id
_entity.type
_entity.pdbx_description
1 polymer ?
#
loop_
_entity_poly.entity_id
_entity_poly.type
_entity_poly.pdbx_seq_one_letter_code
_entity_poly.pdbx_strand_id
1 'polypeptide(L)' 'MLPHSWYLNHVIVGAKETGVPADYLEAIAATRSQEDPDRKRDARERAIYD' A
#
# COMPACT_ATOMS: atom_id res chain seq x y z
N MET A 1 2.40 16.18 -2.38
CA MET A 1 2.76 14.94 -3.10
C MET A 1 2.04 13.80 -2.41
N LEU A 2 1.35 12.90 -3.12
CA LEU A 2 0.69 11.74 -2.53
C LEU A 2 1.55 10.48 -2.76
N PRO A 3 1.52 9.48 -1.87
CA PRO A 3 2.14 8.19 -2.12
C PRO A 3 1.45 7.48 -3.29
N HIS A 4 2.18 6.65 -4.02
CA HIS A 4 1.56 5.79 -5.03
C HIS A 4 0.69 4.70 -4.36
N SER A 5 -0.41 4.31 -5.00
CA SER A 5 -1.35 3.32 -4.45
C SER A 5 -0.71 1.94 -4.24
N TRP A 6 0.24 1.54 -5.09
CA TRP A 6 1.03 0.32 -4.89
C TRP A 6 1.92 0.40 -3.63
N TYR A 7 2.44 1.57 -3.29
CA TYR A 7 3.25 1.75 -2.08
C TYR A 7 2.40 1.65 -0.81
N LEU A 8 1.22 2.27 -0.83
CA LEU A 8 0.27 2.12 0.27
C LEU A 8 -0.11 0.64 0.49
N ASN A 9 -0.23 -0.14 -0.59
CA ASN A 9 -0.46 -1.58 -0.49
C ASN A 9 0.67 -2.30 0.27
N HIS A 10 1.95 -1.99 0.00
CA HIS A 10 3.06 -2.57 0.76
C HIS A 10 2.98 -2.28 2.25
N VAL A 11 2.65 -1.03 2.61
CA VAL A 11 2.51 -0.62 4.02
C VAL A 11 1.38 -1.39 4.69
N ILE A 12 0.24 -1.55 4.02
CA ILE A 12 -0.91 -2.30 4.55
C ILE A 12 -0.55 -3.79 4.73
N VAL A 13 0.13 -4.40 3.77
CA VAL A 13 0.55 -5.81 3.88
C VAL A 13 1.50 -5.99 5.06
N GLY A 14 2.56 -5.18 5.16
CA GLY A 14 3.50 -5.25 6.29
C GLY A 14 2.84 -4.97 7.65
N ALA A 15 1.88 -4.05 7.71
CA ALA A 15 1.11 -3.76 8.91
C ALA A 15 0.26 -4.97 9.36
N LYS A 16 -0.34 -5.70 8.41
CA LYS A 16 -1.07 -6.94 8.70
C LYS A 16 -0.14 -8.04 9.20
N GLU A 17 1.01 -8.23 8.55
CA GLU A 17 2.01 -9.26 8.91
C GLU A 17 2.60 -9.03 10.31
N THR A 18 2.79 -7.77 10.70
CA THR A 18 3.32 -7.40 12.02
C THR A 18 2.27 -7.37 13.13
N GLY A 19 0.99 -7.51 12.78
CA GLY A 19 -0.10 -7.58 13.76
C GLY A 19 -0.36 -6.26 14.49
N VAL A 20 -0.26 -5.12 13.80
CA VAL A 20 -0.57 -3.82 14.39
C VAL A 20 -2.05 -3.73 14.82
N PRO A 21 -2.40 -2.84 15.77
CA PRO A 21 -3.79 -2.61 16.17
C PRO A 21 -4.72 -2.31 14.98
N ALA A 22 -5.96 -2.78 15.06
CA ALA A 22 -6.93 -2.68 13.96
C ALA A 22 -7.27 -1.22 13.61
N ASP A 23 -7.42 -0.36 14.61
CA ASP A 23 -7.63 1.08 14.44
C ASP A 23 -6.46 1.76 13.72
N TYR A 24 -5.24 1.31 13.99
CA TYR A 24 -4.05 1.79 13.30
C TYR A 24 -3.99 1.31 11.84
N LEU A 25 -4.37 0.05 11.58
CA LEU A 25 -4.48 -0.48 10.22
C LEU A 25 -5.55 0.28 9.41
N GLU A 26 -6.69 0.60 10.02
CA GLU A 26 -7.74 1.42 9.41
C GLU A 26 -7.24 2.83 9.09
N ALA A 27 -6.50 3.46 10.00
CA ALA A 27 -5.90 4.77 9.77
C ALA A 27 -4.91 4.75 8.59
N ILE A 28 -4.06 3.73 8.48
CA ILE A 28 -3.18 3.54 7.32
C ILE A 28 -4.01 3.40 6.05
N ALA A 29 -5.00 2.51 6.04
CA ALA A 29 -5.84 2.24 4.86
C ALA A 29 -6.62 3.47 4.36
N ALA A 30 -6.94 4.42 5.24
CA ALA A 30 -7.61 5.67 4.89
C ALA A 30 -6.68 6.73 4.26
N THR A 31 -5.37 6.47 4.19
CA THR A 31 -4.39 7.40 3.62
C THR A 31 -4.67 7.63 2.14
N ARG A 32 -4.78 8.90 1.74
CA ARG A 32 -4.92 9.26 0.32
C ARG A 32 -3.67 8.85 -0.44
N SER A 33 -3.86 8.12 -1.54
CA SER A 33 -2.81 7.76 -2.48
C SER A 33 -3.20 8.21 -3.89
N GLN A 34 -2.22 8.19 -4.79
CA GLN A 34 -2.39 8.47 -6.21
C GLN A 34 -1.99 7.26 -7.04
N GLU A 35 -2.56 7.14 -8.23
CA GLU A 35 -2.11 6.14 -9.19
C GLU A 35 -0.69 6.47 -9.69
N ASP A 36 0.03 5.41 -10.05
CA ASP A 36 1.33 5.53 -10.68
C ASP A 36 1.17 5.71 -12.20
N PRO A 37 1.73 6.78 -12.80
CA PRO A 37 1.75 6.89 -14.26
C PRO A 37 2.57 5.78 -14.92
N ASP A 38 3.58 5.22 -14.23
CA ASP A 38 4.30 4.05 -14.71
C ASP A 38 3.55 2.76 -14.33
N ARG A 39 2.71 2.31 -15.27
CA ARG A 39 1.93 1.07 -15.12
C ARG A 39 2.79 -0.19 -15.07
N LYS A 40 4.00 -0.18 -15.63
CA LYS A 40 4.91 -1.33 -15.56
C LYS A 40 5.50 -1.47 -14.17
N ARG A 41 5.89 -0.35 -13.56
CA ARG A 41 6.31 -0.33 -12.16
C ARG A 41 5.17 -0.79 -11.26
N ASP A 42 3.98 -0.18 -11.35
CA ASP A 42 2.82 -0.57 -10.54
C ASP A 42 2.57 -2.09 -10.57
N ALA A 43 2.52 -2.69 -11.76
CA ALA A 43 2.32 -4.12 -11.92
C ALA A 43 3.42 -4.96 -11.26
N ARG A 44 4.70 -4.56 -11.42
CA ARG A 44 5.84 -5.27 -10.81
C ARG A 44 5.78 -5.22 -9.29
N GLU A 45 5.46 -4.07 -8.71
CA GLU A 45 5.41 -3.90 -7.25
C GLU A 45 4.25 -4.71 -6.64
N ARG A 46 3.08 -4.76 -7.31
CA ARG A 46 1.94 -5.57 -6.85
C ARG A 46 2.18 -7.08 -6.93
N ALA A 47 2.90 -7.54 -7.96
CA ALA A 47 3.24 -8.95 -8.16
C ALA A 47 4.13 -9.55 -7.06
N ILE A 48 4.66 -8.74 -6.13
CA ILE A 48 5.41 -9.23 -4.96
C ILE A 48 4.55 -10.08 -4.03
N TYR A 49 3.22 -9.91 -4.06
CA TYR A 49 2.27 -10.59 -3.17
C TYR A 49 1.31 -11.56 -3.88
N ASP A 50 1.48 -11.78 -5.19
CA ASP A 50 0.69 -12.72 -6.00
C ASP A 50 1.24 -14.17 -5.93
#